data_AF-A0A7V3F748-F1
#
_entry.id   AF-A0A7V3F748-F1
#
_cell.length_a   1.000
_cell.length_b   1.000
_cell.length_c   1.000
_cell.angle_alpha   90.00
_cell.angle_beta   90.00
_cell.angle_gamma   90.00
#
_symmetry.space_group_name_H-M   'P 1'
#
loop_
_entity.id
_entity.type
_entity.pdbx_description
1 polymer ?
#
loop_
_entity_poly.entity_id
_entity_poly.type
_entity_poly.pdbx_seq_one_letter_code
_entity_poly.pdbx_strand_id
1 'polypeptide(L)'
;MSVKVDMTNPGQFFACCGLLELVHRLWPGAEGWFGGDEFHISAHVGPETDILQACLTRLRESTLSTDDSRGERAIRPVRISHPDGLNLTLDWWIDRAANKTALKLWAGQQTSLGIIRTLCRALPNSHNVPVGELFDAGQPLTGRFGVDPRTAWNALDVGFSPNEQQMEVSTYPAVELLAAVGLQGFCPQEDDEGGWHYAIWSLPLPPLVARAACAGVLPAGEVYRYRFEVATRGSYKGFDFATAIGDAR
;
A
#
# COMPACT_ATOMS: atom_id res chain seq x y z
N MET A 1 0.33 19.14 0.75
CA MET A 1 0.94 18.34 1.85
C MET A 1 2.09 17.53 1.28
N SER A 2 3.03 17.06 2.11
CA SER A 2 4.03 16.07 1.71
C SER A 2 4.26 15.06 2.82
N VAL A 3 4.66 13.84 2.44
CA VAL A 3 5.06 12.76 3.36
C VAL A 3 6.48 12.31 2.99
N LYS A 4 7.29 11.94 3.98
CA LYS A 4 8.59 11.33 3.72
C LYS A 4 8.42 9.92 3.19
N VAL A 5 9.29 9.52 2.27
CA VAL A 5 9.25 8.21 1.63
C VAL A 5 10.65 7.73 1.28
N ASP A 6 10.93 6.48 1.64
CA ASP A 6 12.05 5.71 1.11
C ASP A 6 11.59 5.04 -0.20
N MET A 7 12.09 5.53 -1.34
CA MET A 7 11.73 4.98 -2.66
C MET A 7 12.23 3.55 -2.87
N THR A 8 13.16 3.06 -2.05
CA THR A 8 13.61 1.66 -2.08
C THR A 8 12.67 0.74 -1.29
N ASN A 9 11.74 1.29 -0.51
CA ASN A 9 10.70 0.53 0.17
C ASN A 9 9.44 0.49 -0.72
N PRO A 10 9.14 -0.63 -1.41
CA PRO A 10 7.95 -0.74 -2.27
C PRO A 10 6.65 -0.51 -1.49
N GLY A 11 6.59 -0.92 -0.22
CA GLY A 11 5.44 -0.65 0.65
C GLY A 11 5.18 0.85 0.79
N GLN A 12 6.20 1.65 1.08
CA GLN A 12 6.04 3.11 1.21
C GLN A 12 5.69 3.77 -0.13
N PHE A 13 6.33 3.34 -1.22
CA PHE A 13 5.98 3.81 -2.57
C PHE A 13 4.50 3.55 -2.90
N PHE A 14 4.01 2.33 -2.73
CA PHE A 14 2.60 2.03 -2.98
C PHE A 14 1.67 2.71 -1.99
N ALA A 15 2.13 3.00 -0.76
CA ALA A 15 1.39 3.81 0.19
C ALA A 15 1.20 5.25 -0.28
N CYS A 16 2.19 5.87 -0.92
CA CYS A 16 2.05 7.16 -1.60
C CYS A 16 0.98 7.09 -2.70
N CYS A 17 1.01 6.06 -3.54
CA CYS A 17 0.01 5.83 -4.58
C CYS A 17 -1.40 5.67 -4.02
N GLY A 18 -1.55 4.92 -2.92
CA GLY A 18 -2.83 4.76 -2.24
C GLY A 18 -3.33 6.04 -1.57
N LEU A 19 -2.43 6.83 -1.01
CA LEU A 19 -2.77 8.14 -0.45
C LEU A 19 -3.27 9.09 -1.55
N LEU A 20 -2.60 9.15 -2.71
CA LEU A 20 -3.07 9.91 -3.86
C LEU A 20 -4.47 9.46 -4.33
N GLU A 21 -4.71 8.15 -4.42
CA GLU A 21 -6.02 7.60 -4.77
C GLU A 21 -7.12 8.01 -3.77
N LEU A 22 -6.83 7.97 -2.47
CA LEU A 22 -7.77 8.38 -1.42
C LEU A 22 -8.06 9.88 -1.46
N VAL A 23 -7.01 10.71 -1.57
CA VAL A 23 -7.17 12.16 -1.62
C VAL A 23 -7.98 12.54 -2.86
N HIS A 24 -7.70 11.95 -4.03
CA HIS A 24 -8.47 12.23 -5.25
C HIS A 24 -9.94 11.81 -5.14
N ARG A 25 -10.25 10.74 -4.41
CA ARG A 25 -11.64 10.31 -4.19
C ARG A 25 -12.42 11.25 -3.26
N LEU A 26 -11.74 11.83 -2.27
CA LEU A 26 -12.35 12.78 -1.33
C LEU A 26 -12.39 14.21 -1.91
N TRP A 27 -11.36 14.58 -2.68
CA TRP A 27 -11.20 15.87 -3.34
C TRP A 27 -10.78 15.66 -4.79
N PRO A 28 -11.74 15.51 -5.71
CA PRO A 28 -11.46 15.32 -7.13
C PRO A 28 -10.55 16.40 -7.71
N GLY A 29 -9.60 15.97 -8.53
CA GLY A 29 -8.56 16.84 -9.09
C GLY A 29 -7.27 16.88 -8.26
N ALA A 30 -7.15 16.06 -7.20
CA ALA A 30 -5.88 15.90 -6.51
C ALA A 30 -4.80 15.34 -7.43
N GLU A 31 -3.58 15.86 -7.26
CA GLU A 31 -2.37 15.48 -7.99
C GLU A 31 -1.28 15.10 -7.00
N GLY A 32 -0.40 14.17 -7.39
CA GLY A 32 0.75 13.77 -6.60
C GLY A 32 2.01 13.61 -7.43
N TRP A 33 3.17 13.79 -6.80
CA TRP A 33 4.50 13.66 -7.43
C TRP A 33 5.58 13.40 -6.39
N PHE A 34 6.69 12.81 -6.83
CA PHE A 34 7.86 12.59 -5.99
C PHE A 34 8.87 13.72 -6.15
N GLY A 35 9.52 14.10 -5.05
CA GLY A 35 10.57 15.12 -5.03
C GLY A 35 11.52 14.89 -3.87
N GLY A 36 12.79 14.60 -4.16
CA GLY A 36 13.77 14.25 -3.12
C GLY A 36 13.36 12.98 -2.37
N ASP A 37 13.33 13.05 -1.04
CA ASP A 37 12.86 12.00 -0.12
C ASP A 37 11.38 12.18 0.28
N GLU A 38 10.61 12.95 -0.50
CA GLU A 38 9.21 13.24 -0.21
C GLU A 38 8.28 12.86 -1.37
N PHE A 39 7.04 12.56 -1.01
CA PHE A 39 5.90 12.51 -1.91
C PHE A 39 4.95 13.66 -1.61
N HIS A 40 4.70 14.50 -2.59
CA HIS A 40 3.86 15.67 -2.49
C HIS A 40 2.46 15.37 -3.02
N ILE A 41 1.46 15.97 -2.38
CA ILE A 41 0.07 15.95 -2.83
C ILE A 41 -0.47 17.38 -2.80
N SER A 42 -1.08 17.76 -3.92
CA SER A 42 -1.87 18.99 -4.07
C SER A 42 -3.34 18.61 -4.27
N ALA A 43 -4.24 19.27 -3.55
CA ALA A 43 -5.68 19.09 -3.69
C ALA A 43 -6.39 20.39 -3.33
N HIS A 44 -7.53 20.64 -3.97
CA HIS A 44 -8.37 21.79 -3.63
C HIS A 44 -9.24 21.45 -2.41
N VAL A 45 -8.81 21.89 -1.23
CA VAL A 45 -9.47 21.63 0.06
C VAL A 45 -9.77 22.94 0.79
N GLY A 46 -10.66 22.88 1.79
CA GLY A 46 -10.92 24.02 2.66
C GLY A 46 -9.66 24.43 3.45
N PRO A 47 -9.50 25.71 3.82
CA PRO A 47 -8.26 26.25 4.40
C PRO A 47 -7.84 25.59 5.72
N GLU A 48 -8.78 25.00 6.46
CA GLU A 48 -8.53 24.34 7.75
C GLU A 48 -8.44 22.80 7.63
N THR A 49 -8.50 22.26 6.41
CA THR A 49 -8.55 20.81 6.20
C THR A 49 -7.15 20.18 6.28
N ASP A 50 -6.91 19.42 7.34
CA ASP A 50 -5.82 18.43 7.36
C ASP A 50 -6.21 17.23 6.47
N ILE A 51 -5.67 17.22 5.26
CA ILE A 51 -5.90 16.19 4.25
C ILE A 51 -5.56 14.80 4.79
N LEU A 52 -4.43 14.65 5.47
CA LEU A 52 -3.97 13.35 5.95
C LEU A 52 -4.92 12.84 7.03
N GLN A 53 -5.22 13.67 8.04
CA GLN A 53 -6.12 13.28 9.12
C GLN A 53 -7.50 12.89 8.59
N ALA A 54 -8.04 13.66 7.65
CA ALA A 54 -9.33 13.36 7.05
C ALA A 54 -9.31 12.02 6.30
N CYS A 55 -8.25 11.69 5.55
CA CYS A 55 -8.10 10.37 4.92
C CYS A 55 -8.04 9.23 5.96
N LEU A 56 -7.20 9.35 6.99
CA LEU A 56 -7.02 8.31 8.00
C LEU A 56 -8.29 8.09 8.82
N THR A 57 -8.99 9.16 9.21
CA THR A 57 -10.28 9.11 9.89
C THR A 57 -11.32 8.41 9.02
N ARG A 58 -11.43 8.77 7.73
CA ARG A 58 -12.38 8.14 6.80
C ARG A 58 -12.13 6.64 6.65
N LEU A 59 -10.87 6.20 6.57
CA LEU A 59 -10.54 4.77 6.53
C LEU A 59 -10.91 4.03 7.83
N ARG A 60 -10.75 4.67 8.98
CA ARG A 60 -11.12 4.11 10.30
C ARG A 60 -12.62 3.98 10.50
N GLU A 61 -13.37 4.97 10.04
CA GLU A 61 -14.83 5.05 10.18
C GLU A 61 -15.57 4.31 9.06
N SER A 62 -14.84 3.76 8.07
CA SER A 62 -15.44 3.03 6.96
C SER A 62 -16.07 1.71 7.39
N THR A 63 -17.20 1.39 6.78
CA THR A 63 -17.81 0.07 6.82
C THR A 63 -17.01 -0.90 5.94
N LEU A 64 -16.68 -2.06 6.50
CA LEU A 64 -15.91 -3.12 5.83
C LEU A 64 -16.79 -4.35 5.58
N SER A 65 -16.93 -4.75 4.32
CA SER A 65 -17.68 -5.93 3.90
C SER A 65 -16.91 -6.77 2.88
N THR A 66 -17.33 -8.02 2.67
CA THR A 66 -16.73 -8.92 1.68
C THR A 66 -17.69 -9.23 0.55
N ASP A 67 -17.13 -9.49 -0.63
CA ASP A 67 -17.86 -10.20 -1.68
C ASP A 67 -17.74 -11.70 -1.45
N ASP A 68 -18.80 -12.29 -0.91
CA ASP A 68 -18.83 -13.71 -0.56
C ASP A 68 -18.97 -14.64 -1.76
N SER A 69 -19.25 -14.10 -2.95
CA SER A 69 -19.38 -14.84 -4.21
C SER A 69 -18.05 -15.11 -4.90
N ARG A 70 -16.97 -14.42 -4.49
CA ARG A 70 -15.67 -14.45 -5.19
C ARG A 70 -14.53 -14.84 -4.24
N GLY A 71 -13.94 -16.01 -4.50
CA GLY A 71 -12.79 -16.52 -3.75
C GLY A 71 -13.15 -17.16 -2.40
N GLU A 72 -12.20 -17.91 -1.85
CA GLU A 72 -12.31 -18.50 -0.50
C GLU A 72 -12.19 -17.43 0.59
N ARG A 73 -12.68 -17.71 1.80
CA ARG A 73 -12.73 -16.77 2.94
C ARG A 73 -11.40 -16.03 3.21
N ALA A 74 -10.26 -16.68 2.95
CA ALA A 74 -8.93 -16.10 3.16
C ALA A 74 -8.60 -14.92 2.22
N ILE A 75 -9.22 -14.88 1.04
CA ILE A 75 -8.86 -13.98 -0.08
C ILE A 75 -10.08 -13.30 -0.72
N ARG A 76 -11.24 -13.28 -0.07
CA ARG A 76 -12.42 -12.57 -0.59
C ARG A 76 -12.09 -11.09 -0.82
N PRO A 77 -12.60 -10.48 -1.92
CA PRO A 77 -12.56 -9.04 -2.10
C PRO A 77 -13.13 -8.33 -0.87
N VAL A 78 -12.51 -7.22 -0.49
CA VAL A 78 -12.97 -6.41 0.64
C VAL A 78 -13.41 -5.05 0.13
N ARG A 79 -14.66 -4.69 0.41
CA ARG A 79 -15.20 -3.37 0.13
C ARG A 79 -15.02 -2.48 1.37
N ILE A 80 -14.46 -1.30 1.15
CA ILE A 80 -14.34 -0.22 2.11
C ILE A 80 -15.30 0.89 1.66
N SER A 81 -16.33 1.15 2.45
CA SER A 81 -17.37 2.13 2.14
C SER A 81 -17.57 3.10 3.28
N HIS A 82 -17.62 4.40 2.98
CA HIS A 82 -17.90 5.46 3.93
C HIS A 82 -19.12 6.29 3.46
N PRO A 83 -19.99 6.78 4.36
CA PRO A 83 -21.14 7.62 4.00
C PRO A 83 -20.79 8.83 3.11
N ASP A 84 -19.66 9.48 3.38
CA ASP A 84 -19.12 10.62 2.62
C ASP A 84 -18.59 10.32 1.21
N GLY A 85 -18.95 9.17 0.63
CA GLY A 85 -18.66 8.87 -0.78
C GLY A 85 -17.38 8.08 -1.04
N LEU A 86 -16.56 7.77 -0.03
CA LEU A 86 -15.45 6.84 -0.21
C LEU A 86 -16.00 5.44 -0.45
N ASN A 87 -15.77 4.87 -1.65
CA ASN A 87 -16.19 3.52 -1.97
C ASN A 87 -15.15 2.82 -2.85
N LEU A 88 -14.43 1.85 -2.28
CA LEU A 88 -13.37 1.11 -2.96
C LEU A 88 -13.45 -0.38 -2.65
N THR A 89 -13.08 -1.20 -3.62
CA THR A 89 -12.95 -2.65 -3.47
C THR A 89 -11.47 -2.99 -3.61
N LEU A 90 -10.93 -3.72 -2.63
CA LEU A 90 -9.59 -4.28 -2.68
C LEU A 90 -9.68 -5.75 -3.04
N ASP A 91 -9.05 -6.13 -4.14
CA ASP A 91 -9.01 -7.49 -4.67
C ASP A 91 -7.75 -7.80 -5.51
N TRP A 92 -6.73 -6.93 -5.49
CA TRP A 92 -5.47 -7.09 -6.26
C TRP A 92 -4.71 -8.41 -6.01
N TRP A 93 -5.02 -9.11 -4.91
CA TRP A 93 -4.49 -10.44 -4.57
C TRP A 93 -5.22 -11.60 -5.28
N ILE A 94 -6.27 -11.33 -6.06
CA ILE A 94 -6.94 -12.31 -6.93
C ILE A 94 -7.16 -11.80 -8.34
N ASP A 95 -7.10 -12.70 -9.32
CA ASP A 95 -7.45 -12.40 -10.70
C ASP A 95 -8.98 -12.37 -10.91
N ARG A 96 -9.41 -12.05 -12.14
CA ARG A 96 -10.84 -12.02 -12.51
C ARG A 96 -11.56 -13.37 -12.34
N ALA A 97 -10.84 -14.48 -12.40
CA ALA A 97 -11.34 -15.84 -12.19
C ALA A 97 -11.26 -16.29 -10.71
N ALA A 98 -10.88 -15.38 -9.80
CA ALA A 98 -10.69 -15.63 -8.37
C ALA A 98 -9.51 -16.55 -8.01
N ASN A 99 -8.55 -16.73 -8.91
CA ASN A 99 -7.27 -17.37 -8.59
C ASN A 99 -6.35 -16.39 -7.87
N LYS A 100 -5.50 -16.90 -6.98
CA LYS A 100 -4.51 -16.11 -6.24
C LYS A 100 -3.48 -15.54 -7.20
N THR A 101 -3.19 -14.24 -7.13
CA THR A 101 -2.09 -13.63 -7.87
C THR A 101 -0.75 -13.92 -7.19
N ALA A 102 0.36 -13.66 -7.90
CA ALA A 102 1.70 -13.72 -7.32
C ALA A 102 1.88 -12.77 -6.12
N LEU A 103 1.07 -11.71 -6.07
CA LEU A 103 1.04 -10.72 -4.99
C LEU A 103 0.11 -11.13 -3.83
N LYS A 104 -0.43 -12.36 -3.78
CA LYS A 104 -1.08 -12.86 -2.56
C LYS A 104 -0.03 -13.29 -1.54
N LEU A 105 0.17 -12.47 -0.49
CA LEU A 105 1.33 -12.56 0.40
C LEU A 105 1.11 -13.26 1.77
N TRP A 106 -0.10 -13.21 2.32
CA TRP A 106 -0.40 -13.75 3.65
C TRP A 106 -0.74 -15.25 3.61
N ALA A 107 -0.67 -15.94 4.76
CA ALA A 107 -1.01 -17.35 4.89
C ALA A 107 -1.61 -17.70 6.27
N GLY A 108 -1.90 -18.98 6.49
CA GLY A 108 -2.48 -19.47 7.74
C GLY A 108 -3.92 -19.03 7.95
N GLN A 109 -4.26 -18.66 9.20
CA GLN A 109 -5.62 -18.28 9.61
C GLN A 109 -5.99 -16.82 9.26
N GLN A 110 -5.11 -16.09 8.58
CA GLN A 110 -5.37 -14.71 8.17
C GLN A 110 -6.39 -14.64 7.01
N THR A 111 -7.21 -13.61 7.05
CA THR A 111 -8.19 -13.29 6.00
C THR A 111 -7.97 -11.85 5.54
N SER A 112 -8.20 -11.56 4.26
CA SER A 112 -8.15 -10.19 3.71
C SER A 112 -8.93 -9.20 4.58
N LEU A 113 -10.18 -9.54 4.95
CA LEU A 113 -11.02 -8.73 5.82
C LEU A 113 -10.44 -8.57 7.23
N GLY A 114 -9.88 -9.63 7.80
CA GLY A 114 -9.26 -9.60 9.13
C GLY A 114 -8.02 -8.71 9.17
N ILE A 115 -7.18 -8.77 8.14
CA ILE A 115 -6.01 -7.92 7.97
C ILE A 115 -6.45 -6.46 7.88
N ILE A 116 -7.36 -6.11 6.98
CA ILE A 116 -7.84 -4.72 6.80
C ILE A 116 -8.46 -4.18 8.10
N ARG A 117 -9.29 -4.98 8.79
CA ARG A 117 -9.85 -4.57 10.09
C ARG A 117 -8.77 -4.27 11.13
N THR A 118 -7.73 -5.10 11.18
CA THR A 118 -6.59 -4.91 12.10
C THR A 118 -5.86 -3.62 11.78
N LEU A 119 -5.54 -3.40 10.50
CA LEU A 119 -4.83 -2.22 10.03
C LEU A 119 -5.64 -0.93 10.23
N CYS A 120 -6.93 -0.90 9.90
CA CYS A 120 -7.81 0.25 10.14
C CYS A 120 -7.81 0.66 11.62
N ARG A 121 -7.93 -0.31 12.54
CA ARG A 121 -7.89 -0.03 13.98
C ARG A 121 -6.54 0.50 14.45
N ALA A 122 -5.47 0.02 13.85
CA ALA A 122 -4.10 0.37 14.18
C ALA A 122 -3.57 1.62 13.45
N LEU A 123 -4.32 2.22 12.52
CA LEU A 123 -3.90 3.48 11.91
C LEU A 123 -3.55 4.50 13.01
N PRO A 124 -2.51 5.34 12.84
CA PRO A 124 -2.21 6.38 13.82
C PRO A 124 -3.28 7.48 13.80
N ASN A 125 -3.51 8.12 14.96
CA ASN A 125 -4.14 9.45 14.98
C ASN A 125 -3.09 10.44 14.46
N SER A 126 -3.35 11.19 13.38
CA SER A 126 -2.35 12.16 12.88
C SER A 126 -2.06 13.27 13.90
N HIS A 127 -3.00 13.56 14.80
CA HIS A 127 -2.78 14.48 15.93
C HIS A 127 -1.58 14.08 16.81
N ASN A 128 -1.20 12.79 16.80
CA ASN A 128 -0.09 12.25 17.58
C ASN A 128 1.14 11.89 16.73
N VAL A 129 1.07 11.98 15.40
CA VAL A 129 2.16 11.60 14.49
C VAL A 129 2.31 12.69 13.43
N PRO A 130 3.43 13.44 13.42
CA PRO A 130 3.71 14.40 12.36
C PRO A 130 3.55 13.75 10.98
N VAL A 131 3.03 14.50 10.00
CA VAL A 131 2.81 14.00 8.63
C VAL A 131 4.06 13.33 8.04
N GLY A 132 5.25 13.86 8.34
CA GLY A 132 6.53 13.32 7.89
C GLY A 132 6.96 12.00 8.55
N GLU A 133 6.28 11.56 9.62
CA GLU A 133 6.57 10.33 10.37
C GLU A 133 5.48 9.26 10.17
N LEU A 134 4.49 9.53 9.31
CA LEU A 134 3.34 8.64 9.07
C LEU A 134 3.77 7.20 8.77
N PHE A 135 4.78 7.02 7.92
CA PHE A 135 5.26 5.71 7.49
C PHE A 135 6.17 5.04 8.52
N ASP A 136 6.62 5.75 9.56
CA ASP A 136 7.49 5.22 10.60
C ASP A 136 6.75 4.89 11.90
N ALA A 137 5.45 5.15 11.95
CA ALA A 137 4.56 4.80 13.06
C ALA A 137 4.27 3.28 13.15
N GLY A 138 5.29 2.51 13.51
CA GLY A 138 5.24 1.06 13.69
C GLY A 138 4.58 0.63 14.99
N GLN A 139 3.82 -0.47 14.95
CA GLN A 139 3.11 -1.06 16.09
C GLN A 139 3.16 -2.59 16.03
N PRO A 140 3.23 -3.28 17.18
CA PRO A 140 3.19 -4.74 17.22
C PRO A 140 1.81 -5.23 16.78
N LEU A 141 1.74 -5.96 15.66
CA LEU A 141 0.48 -6.50 15.12
C LEU A 141 0.60 -7.96 14.68
N THR A 142 -0.53 -8.65 14.72
CA THR A 142 -0.70 -10.04 14.26
C THR A 142 -1.24 -10.16 12.83
N GLY A 143 -1.62 -9.05 12.19
CA GLY A 143 -2.28 -8.98 10.87
C GLY A 143 -1.63 -7.95 9.95
N ARG A 144 -1.16 -8.38 8.77
CA ARG A 144 -0.55 -7.52 7.74
C ARG A 144 -0.62 -8.16 6.35
N PHE A 145 -0.44 -7.37 5.30
CA PHE A 145 -0.33 -7.87 3.94
C PHE A 145 1.08 -8.36 3.64
N GLY A 146 2.12 -7.75 4.24
CA GLY A 146 3.52 -8.12 3.98
C GLY A 146 4.14 -7.31 2.83
N VAL A 147 3.59 -6.13 2.58
CA VAL A 147 4.09 -5.21 1.52
C VAL A 147 5.21 -4.29 2.04
N ASP A 148 5.37 -4.15 3.36
CA ASP A 148 6.50 -3.42 3.94
C ASP A 148 7.69 -4.36 4.25
N PRO A 149 8.83 -4.25 3.54
CA PRO A 149 10.01 -5.08 3.73
C PRO A 149 10.67 -4.94 5.10
N ARG A 150 10.40 -3.85 5.85
CA ARG A 150 10.95 -3.67 7.22
C ARG A 150 10.37 -4.67 8.21
N THR A 151 9.19 -5.21 7.91
CA THR A 151 8.51 -6.20 8.73
C THR A 151 9.02 -7.62 8.47
N ALA A 152 9.97 -7.77 7.53
CA ALA A 152 10.43 -9.06 7.09
C ALA A 152 11.36 -9.70 8.15
N TRP A 153 11.00 -10.91 8.57
CA TRP A 153 11.67 -11.70 9.62
C TRP A 153 13.19 -11.68 9.52
N ASN A 154 13.88 -11.26 10.57
CA ASN A 154 15.33 -11.40 10.67
C ASN A 154 15.70 -12.87 10.44
N ALA A 155 16.71 -13.12 9.59
CA ALA A 155 17.11 -14.42 9.08
C ALA A 155 17.60 -15.45 10.13
N LEU A 156 17.38 -15.19 11.43
CA LEU A 156 17.76 -16.06 12.54
C LEU A 156 16.65 -17.06 12.93
N ASP A 157 15.41 -16.89 12.46
CA ASP A 157 14.24 -17.72 12.85
C ASP A 157 13.71 -18.63 11.72
N VAL A 158 14.59 -19.14 10.86
CA VAL A 158 14.21 -19.98 9.71
C VAL A 158 13.65 -21.33 10.22
N GLY A 159 12.33 -21.47 10.23
CA GLY A 159 11.62 -22.73 10.58
C GLY A 159 10.37 -22.58 11.45
N PHE A 160 10.07 -21.38 11.96
CA PHE A 160 8.95 -21.16 12.88
C PHE A 160 7.83 -20.31 12.26
N SER A 161 6.57 -20.72 12.49
CA SER A 161 5.37 -20.01 12.06
C SER A 161 4.87 -19.07 13.19
N PRO A 162 4.94 -17.75 13.02
CA PRO A 162 4.53 -16.77 14.03
C PRO A 162 3.02 -16.69 14.22
N ASN A 163 2.22 -16.89 13.15
CA ASN A 163 0.76 -16.80 13.28
C ASN A 163 0.16 -18.01 14.00
N GLU A 164 0.81 -19.17 14.00
CA GLU A 164 0.36 -20.31 14.81
C GLU A 164 0.49 -20.01 16.31
N GLN A 165 1.36 -19.06 16.68
CA GLN A 165 1.65 -18.65 18.05
C GLN A 165 1.14 -17.24 18.40
N GLN A 166 0.33 -16.61 17.53
CA GLN A 166 -0.16 -15.22 17.70
C GLN A 166 0.94 -14.18 18.00
N MET A 167 2.16 -14.40 17.51
CA MET A 167 3.29 -13.50 17.80
C MET A 167 3.12 -12.17 17.07
N GLU A 168 3.26 -11.07 17.83
CA GLU A 168 3.22 -9.73 17.29
C GLU A 168 4.55 -9.39 16.60
N VAL A 169 4.47 -8.72 15.45
CA VAL A 169 5.65 -8.18 14.76
C VAL A 169 5.44 -6.70 14.52
N SER A 170 6.53 -5.94 14.65
CA SER A 170 6.54 -4.52 14.31
C SER A 170 6.05 -4.31 12.88
N THR A 171 4.84 -3.81 12.75
CA THR A 171 4.10 -3.62 11.50
C THR A 171 3.79 -2.13 11.36
N TYR A 172 3.86 -1.58 10.16
CA TYR A 172 3.61 -0.17 9.88
C TYR A 172 2.21 0.00 9.26
N PRO A 173 1.16 0.32 10.06
CA PRO A 173 -0.22 0.13 9.60
C PRO A 173 -0.61 1.06 8.46
N ALA A 174 -0.10 2.30 8.49
CA ALA A 174 -0.31 3.26 7.42
C ALA A 174 0.31 2.77 6.10
N VAL A 175 1.53 2.23 6.15
CA VAL A 175 2.21 1.68 4.96
C VAL A 175 1.43 0.50 4.41
N GLU A 176 1.13 -0.49 5.23
CA GLU A 176 0.43 -1.71 4.80
C GLU A 176 -0.96 -1.43 4.20
N LEU A 177 -1.76 -0.56 4.84
CA LEU A 177 -3.12 -0.29 4.38
C LEU A 177 -3.15 0.63 3.16
N LEU A 178 -2.37 1.71 3.17
CA LEU A 178 -2.32 2.63 2.03
C LEU A 178 -1.70 1.95 0.82
N ALA A 179 -0.67 1.11 1.00
CA ALA A 179 -0.12 0.32 -0.09
C ALA A 179 -1.13 -0.65 -0.68
N ALA A 180 -1.96 -1.30 0.15
CA ALA A 180 -3.04 -2.14 -0.35
C ALA A 180 -4.08 -1.34 -1.17
N VAL A 181 -4.35 -0.08 -0.82
CA VAL A 181 -5.17 0.82 -1.66
C VAL A 181 -4.44 1.19 -2.94
N GLY A 182 -3.15 1.50 -2.88
CA GLY A 182 -2.32 1.81 -4.04
C GLY A 182 -2.28 0.69 -5.05
N LEU A 183 -1.97 -0.53 -4.61
CA LEU A 183 -1.88 -1.74 -5.45
C LEU A 183 -3.17 -2.07 -6.20
N GLN A 184 -4.34 -1.61 -5.72
CA GLN A 184 -5.60 -1.78 -6.45
C GLN A 184 -5.63 -1.05 -7.80
N GLY A 185 -4.96 0.10 -7.90
CA GLY A 185 -4.92 0.92 -9.11
C GLY A 185 -3.54 0.99 -9.78
N PHE A 186 -2.49 0.93 -8.97
CA PHE A 186 -1.08 1.05 -9.35
C PHE A 186 -0.45 -0.33 -9.27
N CYS A 187 -0.63 -1.11 -10.34
CA CYS A 187 -0.08 -2.45 -10.41
C CYS A 187 1.40 -2.38 -10.79
N PRO A 188 2.33 -2.94 -9.99
CA PRO A 188 3.70 -3.15 -10.44
C PRO A 188 3.71 -4.02 -11.70
N GLN A 189 4.73 -3.83 -12.53
CA GLN A 189 4.93 -4.62 -13.74
C GLN A 189 5.88 -5.78 -13.44
N GLU A 190 5.51 -6.97 -13.85
CA GLU A 190 6.37 -8.16 -13.76
C GLU A 190 7.43 -8.09 -14.86
N ASP A 191 8.68 -8.44 -14.54
CA ASP A 191 9.76 -8.58 -15.51
C ASP A 191 9.97 -10.05 -15.93
N ASP A 192 10.75 -10.28 -16.99
CA ASP A 192 11.02 -11.61 -17.54
C ASP A 192 11.78 -12.53 -16.56
N GLU A 193 12.39 -11.95 -15.51
CA GLU A 193 13.14 -12.67 -14.47
C GLU A 193 12.27 -12.99 -13.24
N GLY A 194 10.97 -12.66 -13.27
CA GLY A 194 10.01 -12.91 -12.18
C GLY A 194 10.06 -11.87 -11.04
N GLY A 195 10.78 -10.76 -11.25
CA GLY A 195 10.77 -9.60 -10.38
C GLY A 195 9.64 -8.63 -10.73
N TRP A 196 9.49 -7.61 -9.90
CA TRP A 196 8.48 -6.57 -10.05
C TRP A 196 9.14 -5.21 -10.11
N HIS A 197 8.66 -4.32 -10.98
CA HIS A 197 9.17 -2.97 -11.05
C HIS A 197 8.07 -1.90 -10.98
N TYR A 198 8.47 -0.74 -10.47
CA TYR A 198 7.70 0.49 -10.45
C TYR A 198 8.62 1.67 -10.79
N ALA A 199 8.02 2.73 -11.33
CA ALA A 199 8.72 3.97 -11.62
C ALA A 199 8.18 5.12 -10.77
N ILE A 200 9.07 6.00 -10.34
CA ILE A 200 8.70 7.29 -9.75
C ILE A 200 8.61 8.36 -10.85
N TRP A 201 7.89 9.43 -10.56
CA TRP A 201 7.69 10.56 -11.45
C TRP A 201 7.78 11.87 -10.66
N SER A 202 8.24 12.95 -11.30
CA SER A 202 8.46 14.23 -10.61
C SER A 202 7.49 15.35 -10.99
N LEU A 203 6.62 15.14 -12.00
CA LEU A 203 5.57 16.09 -12.35
C LEU A 203 4.26 15.82 -11.58
N PRO A 204 3.49 16.84 -11.20
CA PRO A 204 2.17 16.63 -10.60
C PRO A 204 1.25 15.87 -11.55
N LEU A 205 0.76 14.70 -11.11
CA LEU A 205 -0.16 13.87 -11.91
C LEU A 205 -1.40 13.47 -11.10
N PRO A 206 -2.60 13.49 -11.70
CA PRO A 206 -3.77 12.85 -11.12
C PRO A 206 -3.61 11.32 -11.11
N PRO A 207 -4.30 10.58 -10.23
CA PRO A 207 -4.07 9.13 -10.05
C PRO A 207 -4.15 8.33 -11.35
N LEU A 208 -5.10 8.65 -12.23
CA LEU A 208 -5.26 7.92 -13.49
C LEU A 208 -4.03 8.00 -14.39
N VAL A 209 -3.38 9.16 -14.45
CA VAL A 209 -2.16 9.40 -15.25
C VAL A 209 -0.94 8.87 -14.50
N ALA A 210 -0.91 9.04 -13.18
CA ALA A 210 0.15 8.52 -12.31
C ALA A 210 0.28 6.99 -12.38
N ARG A 211 -0.81 6.24 -12.65
CA ARG A 211 -0.74 4.79 -12.89
C ARG A 211 0.11 4.43 -14.11
N ALA A 212 -0.01 5.20 -15.20
CA ALA A 212 0.81 5.02 -16.39
C ALA A 212 2.28 5.38 -16.13
N ALA A 213 2.50 6.43 -15.33
CA ALA A 213 3.85 6.78 -14.89
C ALA A 213 4.46 5.68 -14.02
N CYS A 214 3.72 5.15 -13.04
CA CYS A 214 4.12 4.03 -12.18
C CYS A 214 4.49 2.77 -12.96
N ALA A 215 3.74 2.46 -14.03
CA ALA A 215 4.04 1.34 -14.92
C ALA A 215 5.26 1.59 -15.83
N GLY A 216 5.87 2.77 -15.77
CA GLY A 216 7.04 3.13 -16.56
C GLY A 216 6.74 3.38 -18.04
N VAL A 217 5.47 3.53 -18.43
CA VAL A 217 5.04 3.74 -19.82
C VAL A 217 4.81 5.21 -20.17
N LEU A 218 4.70 6.08 -19.17
CA LEU A 218 4.59 7.52 -19.35
C LEU A 218 5.76 8.21 -18.64
N PRO A 219 6.72 8.79 -19.38
CA PRO A 219 7.73 9.63 -18.77
C PRO A 219 7.12 10.95 -18.30
N ALA A 220 7.24 11.26 -17.02
CA ALA A 220 6.66 12.46 -16.42
C ALA A 220 7.66 13.14 -15.48
N GLY A 221 8.54 13.94 -16.10
CA GLY A 221 9.66 14.59 -15.41
C GLY A 221 10.87 13.66 -15.33
N GLU A 222 11.56 13.67 -14.20
CA GLU A 222 12.60 12.70 -13.88
C GLU A 222 11.96 11.36 -13.51
N VAL A 223 12.45 10.27 -14.11
CA VAL A 223 11.85 8.95 -13.98
C VAL A 223 12.92 7.95 -13.58
N TYR A 224 12.81 7.45 -12.34
CA TYR A 224 13.69 6.41 -11.84
C TYR A 224 12.89 5.12 -11.64
N ARG A 225 13.45 3.99 -12.08
CA ARG A 225 12.82 2.68 -11.91
C ARG A 225 13.47 1.91 -10.77
N TYR A 226 12.63 1.21 -10.03
CA TYR A 226 13.00 0.36 -8.92
C TYR A 226 12.47 -1.05 -9.15
N ARG A 227 13.29 -2.05 -8.88
CA ARG A 227 12.94 -3.47 -8.98
C ARG A 227 12.97 -4.12 -7.61
N PHE A 228 11.92 -4.83 -7.24
CA PHE A 228 11.81 -5.60 -6.01
C PHE A 228 11.38 -7.03 -6.29
N GLU A 229 11.56 -7.90 -5.31
CA GLU A 229 11.15 -9.30 -5.37
C GLU A 229 10.14 -9.64 -4.28
N VAL A 230 9.37 -10.69 -4.51
CA VAL A 230 8.51 -11.30 -3.49
C VAL A 230 9.27 -12.46 -2.85
N ALA A 231 9.89 -12.20 -1.71
CA ALA A 231 10.61 -13.21 -0.95
C ALA A 231 9.66 -14.19 -0.29
N THR A 232 10.01 -15.48 -0.31
CA THR A 232 9.31 -16.52 0.43
C THR A 232 10.13 -16.92 1.66
N ARG A 233 9.51 -16.86 2.84
CA ARG A 233 10.12 -17.21 4.13
C ARG A 233 9.20 -18.22 4.85
N GLY A 234 9.44 -19.50 4.61
CA GLY A 234 8.54 -20.58 5.04
C GLY A 234 7.20 -20.52 4.30
N SER A 235 6.09 -20.43 5.03
CA SER A 235 4.74 -20.27 4.46
C SER A 235 4.37 -18.83 4.14
N TYR A 236 5.22 -17.85 4.48
CA TYR A 236 4.98 -16.43 4.29
C TYR A 236 5.65 -15.90 3.04
N LYS A 237 5.01 -14.92 2.42
CA LYS A 237 5.61 -14.10 1.38
C LYS A 237 5.58 -12.65 1.80
N GLY A 238 6.54 -11.87 1.31
CA GLY A 238 6.59 -10.44 1.52
C GLY A 238 7.44 -9.76 0.46
N PHE A 239 7.30 -8.45 0.35
CA PHE A 239 8.21 -7.67 -0.48
C PHE A 239 9.57 -7.59 0.19
N ASP A 240 10.63 -7.64 -0.61
CA ASP A 240 11.96 -7.19 -0.19
C ASP A 240 12.18 -5.73 -0.61
N PHE A 241 13.28 -5.13 -0.15
CA PHE A 241 13.67 -3.79 -0.61
C PHE A 241 13.95 -3.80 -2.11
N ALA A 242 13.56 -2.73 -2.77
CA ALA A 242 13.80 -2.51 -4.17
C ALA A 242 15.22 -1.99 -4.43
N THR A 243 15.75 -2.32 -5.60
CA THR A 243 17.02 -1.81 -6.13
C THR A 243 16.75 -0.88 -7.30
N ALA A 244 17.50 0.23 -7.40
CA ALA A 244 17.38 1.12 -8.54
C ALA A 244 17.96 0.43 -9.80
N ILE A 245 17.19 0.40 -10.89
CA ILE A 245 17.54 -0.27 -12.15
C ILE A 245 17.75 0.70 -13.32
N GLY A 246 17.81 2.01 -13.05
CA GLY A 246 18.10 3.07 -14.03
C GLY A 246 16.86 3.74 -14.63
N ASP A 247 17.08 4.69 -15.55
CA ASP A 247 16.02 5.50 -16.16
C ASP A 247 15.22 4.72 -17.21
N ALA A 248 13.93 5.02 -17.30
CA ALA A 248 13.12 4.67 -18.45
C ALA A 248 13.66 5.40 -19.69
N ARG A 249 14.35 4.69 -20.59
CA ARG A 249 14.58 5.19 -21.94
C ARG A 249 13.28 5.26 -22.74
#